data_AF-A0A372JKL0-F1
#
_entry.id   AF-A0A372JKL0-F1
#
_cell.length_a   1.000
_cell.length_b   1.000
_cell.length_c   1.000
_cell.angle_alpha   90.00
_cell.angle_beta   90.00
_cell.angle_gamma   90.00
#
_symmetry.space_group_name_H-M   'P 1'
#
loop_
_entity.id
_entity.type
_entity.pdbx_description
1 polymer ?
#
loop_
_entity_poly.entity_id
_entity_poly.type
_entity_poly.pdbx_seq_one_letter_code
_entity_poly.pdbx_strand_id
1 'polypeptide(L)'
;MLLSEIARTSAQVAAEPGRKAKVNALAGALRSAEPEEAPVVVAYLSGELPQRQIGVGYAALRDLPPAASEPSLTVAEVHAAFGEIGAVSGPGSVARRRELLHAVFARATRAEQEFLVRLLSGDLRQGALDGVMTDAVATAAGAPLAEVRRAVMLRGALGPVAA
;
A
#
# COMPACT_ATOMS: atom_id res chain seq x y z
N MET A 1 1.55 -9.88 6.63
CA MET A 1 2.73 -9.98 5.72
C MET A 1 3.71 -8.81 5.92
N LEU A 2 4.97 -8.91 5.46
CA LEU A 2 5.97 -7.83 5.62
C LEU A 2 5.77 -6.70 4.59
N LEU A 3 6.07 -5.46 4.98
CA LEU A 3 6.05 -4.30 4.09
C LEU A 3 7.05 -4.45 2.95
N SER A 4 8.22 -5.05 3.20
CA SER A 4 9.24 -5.31 2.18
C SER A 4 8.73 -6.13 1.00
N GLU A 5 7.73 -7.00 1.21
CA GLU A 5 7.10 -7.79 0.14
C GLU A 5 6.20 -6.92 -0.75
N ILE A 6 5.51 -5.93 -0.16
CA ILE A 6 4.74 -4.91 -0.88
C ILE A 6 5.68 -4.00 -1.68
N ALA A 7 6.75 -3.52 -1.06
CA ALA A 7 7.74 -2.68 -1.73
C ALA A 7 8.38 -3.39 -2.93
N ARG A 8 8.71 -4.68 -2.78
CA ARG A 8 9.25 -5.53 -3.85
C ARG A 8 8.24 -5.72 -4.98
N THR A 9 7.00 -6.08 -4.66
CA THR A 9 5.91 -6.25 -5.65
C THR A 9 5.67 -4.95 -6.41
N SER A 10 5.64 -3.82 -5.69
CA SER A 10 5.50 -2.48 -6.27
C SER A 10 6.61 -2.16 -7.28
N ALA A 11 7.87 -2.42 -6.91
CA ALA A 11 9.01 -2.21 -7.80
C ALA A 11 8.94 -3.12 -9.05
N GLN A 12 8.56 -4.39 -8.87
CA GLN A 12 8.40 -5.34 -9.98
C GLN A 12 7.31 -4.87 -10.96
N VAL A 13 6.15 -4.46 -10.45
CA VAL A 13 5.03 -3.95 -11.27
C VAL A 13 5.40 -2.68 -12.02
N ALA A 14 6.18 -1.79 -11.40
CA ALA A 14 6.65 -0.57 -12.04
C ALA A 14 7.67 -0.84 -13.17
N ALA A 15 8.52 -1.85 -13.02
CA ALA A 15 9.54 -2.22 -14.01
C ALA A 15 8.99 -3.06 -15.18
N GLU A 16 7.88 -3.75 -14.98
CA GLU A 16 7.36 -4.72 -15.95
C GLU A 16 6.51 -4.05 -17.06
N PRO A 17 6.82 -4.26 -18.35
CA PRO A 17 5.99 -3.74 -19.44
C PRO A 17 4.73 -4.60 -19.70
N GLY A 18 4.76 -5.89 -19.38
CA GLY A 18 3.69 -6.83 -19.71
C GLY A 18 2.54 -6.82 -18.70
N ARG A 19 1.30 -6.54 -19.15
CA ARG A 19 0.08 -6.63 -18.31
C ARG A 19 -0.01 -7.96 -17.56
N LYS A 20 0.20 -9.10 -18.24
CA LYS A 20 0.11 -10.44 -17.63
C LYS A 20 1.13 -10.65 -16.51
N ALA A 21 2.36 -10.16 -16.69
CA ALA A 21 3.40 -10.28 -15.68
C ALA A 21 3.10 -9.39 -14.46
N LYS A 22 2.55 -8.18 -14.67
CA LYS A 22 2.00 -7.35 -13.57
C LYS A 22 0.89 -8.07 -12.79
N VAL A 23 -0.09 -8.65 -13.51
CA VAL A 23 -1.19 -9.42 -12.89
C VAL A 23 -0.64 -10.56 -12.04
N ASN A 24 0.33 -11.33 -12.55
CA ASN A 24 0.92 -12.45 -11.82
C ASN A 24 1.66 -12.01 -10.56
N ALA A 25 2.43 -10.91 -10.62
CA ALA A 25 3.14 -10.37 -9.47
C ALA A 25 2.17 -9.91 -8.37
N LEU A 26 1.14 -9.15 -8.75
CA LEU A 26 0.09 -8.70 -7.84
C LEU A 26 -0.69 -9.87 -7.24
N ALA A 27 -1.11 -10.84 -8.06
CA ALA A 27 -1.82 -12.02 -7.59
C ALA A 27 -0.96 -12.88 -6.64
N GLY A 28 0.36 -12.92 -6.86
CA GLY A 28 1.32 -13.53 -5.95
C GLY A 28 1.30 -12.88 -4.56
N ALA A 29 1.40 -11.55 -4.51
CA ALA A 29 1.34 -10.81 -3.25
C ALA A 29 -0.01 -11.00 -2.54
N LEU A 30 -1.12 -10.96 -3.29
CA LEU A 30 -2.47 -11.14 -2.72
C LEU A 30 -2.68 -12.53 -2.13
N ARG A 31 -2.12 -13.59 -2.72
CA ARG A 31 -2.19 -14.95 -2.15
C ARG A 31 -1.40 -15.13 -0.86
N SER A 32 -0.37 -14.31 -0.66
CA SER A 32 0.44 -14.32 0.56
C SER A 32 -0.12 -13.43 1.67
N ALA A 33 -1.14 -12.62 1.37
CA ALA A 33 -1.80 -11.75 2.34
C ALA A 33 -2.85 -12.55 3.12
N GLU A 34 -2.95 -12.29 4.42
CA GLU A 34 -4.08 -12.78 5.20
C GLU A 34 -5.38 -12.08 4.73
N PRO A 35 -6.57 -12.73 4.83
CA PRO A 35 -7.83 -12.16 4.37
C PRO A 35 -8.13 -10.76 4.95
N GLU A 36 -7.77 -10.56 6.21
CA GLU A 36 -7.92 -9.27 6.91
C GLU A 36 -6.96 -8.18 6.42
N GLU A 37 -5.80 -8.56 5.88
CA GLU A 37 -4.82 -7.64 5.30
C GLU A 37 -5.10 -7.33 3.82
N ALA A 38 -5.80 -8.22 3.11
CA ALA A 38 -6.00 -8.13 1.67
C ALA A 38 -6.57 -6.77 1.18
N PRO A 39 -7.56 -6.14 1.85
CA PRO A 39 -8.02 -4.81 1.47
C PRO A 39 -6.93 -3.73 1.52
N VAL A 40 -6.05 -3.80 2.52
CA VAL A 40 -4.94 -2.85 2.69
C VAL A 40 -3.87 -3.09 1.63
N VAL A 41 -3.55 -4.36 1.35
CA VAL A 41 -2.60 -4.75 0.31
C VAL A 41 -3.08 -4.28 -1.07
N VAL A 42 -4.36 -4.48 -1.39
CA VAL A 42 -4.97 -3.96 -2.62
C VAL A 42 -4.85 -2.45 -2.70
N ALA A 43 -5.20 -1.73 -1.64
CA ALA A 43 -5.11 -0.27 -1.63
C ALA A 43 -3.65 0.19 -1.86
N TYR A 44 -2.70 -0.34 -1.10
CA TYR A 44 -1.29 0.04 -1.17
C TYR A 44 -0.67 -0.24 -2.54
N LEU A 45 -0.95 -1.42 -3.12
CA LEU A 45 -0.46 -1.78 -4.46
C LEU A 45 -1.25 -1.10 -5.58
N SER A 46 -2.43 -0.53 -5.32
CA SER A 46 -3.11 0.40 -6.23
C SER A 46 -2.67 1.85 -6.04
N GLY A 47 -1.80 2.10 -5.07
CA GLY A 47 -1.32 3.43 -4.69
C GLY A 47 -2.33 4.32 -3.99
N GLU A 48 -3.31 3.69 -3.36
CA GLU A 48 -4.30 4.33 -2.52
C GLU A 48 -3.92 4.17 -1.05
N LEU A 49 -4.07 5.25 -0.30
CA LEU A 49 -4.00 5.23 1.15
C LEU A 49 -5.43 5.02 1.68
N PRO A 50 -5.74 3.94 2.43
CA PRO A 50 -7.09 3.74 2.97
C PRO A 50 -7.59 4.90 3.84
N GLN A 51 -6.67 5.55 4.55
CA GLN A 51 -6.92 6.74 5.38
C GLN A 51 -7.20 8.00 4.54
N ARG A 52 -6.99 7.95 3.22
CA ARG A 52 -6.98 9.05 2.25
C ARG A 52 -5.89 10.08 2.55
N GLN A 53 -6.05 10.86 3.62
CA GLN A 53 -5.09 11.87 4.03
C GLN A 53 -4.79 11.72 5.52
N ILE A 54 -3.52 11.66 5.86
CA ILE A 54 -3.04 11.57 7.26
C ILE A 54 -2.50 12.90 7.79
N GLY A 55 -2.69 13.99 7.04
CA GLY A 55 -2.30 15.34 7.45
C GLY A 55 -0.79 15.55 7.54
N VAL A 56 -0.02 14.76 6.77
CA VAL A 56 1.43 14.88 6.59
C VAL A 56 1.69 15.57 5.25
N GLY A 57 2.44 16.67 5.27
CA GLY A 57 2.83 17.40 4.06
C GLY A 57 4.20 16.98 3.51
N TYR A 58 4.51 17.43 2.29
CA TYR A 58 5.75 17.13 1.57
C TYR A 58 7.03 17.37 2.40
N ALA A 59 7.05 18.40 3.25
CA ALA A 59 8.21 18.72 4.10
C ALA A 59 8.60 17.55 5.04
N ALA A 60 7.62 16.82 5.57
CA ALA A 60 7.88 15.68 6.44
C ALA A 60 8.41 14.44 5.70
N LEU A 61 8.27 14.41 4.36
CA LEU A 61 8.79 13.33 3.51
C LEU A 61 10.20 13.63 2.97
N ARG A 62 10.73 14.84 3.17
CA ARG A 62 12.09 15.22 2.75
C ARG A 62 13.15 14.93 3.82
N ASP A 63 12.76 15.00 5.08
CA ASP A 63 13.65 14.82 6.24
C ASP A 63 13.38 13.47 6.88
N LEU A 64 13.89 12.41 6.24
CA LEU A 64 13.69 11.03 6.66
C LEU A 64 14.87 10.55 7.51
N PRO A 65 14.63 9.71 8.54
CA PRO A 65 15.70 9.07 9.29
C PRO A 65 16.53 8.12 8.40
N PRO A 66 17.75 7.76 8.86
CA PRO A 66 18.49 6.64 8.27
C PRO A 66 17.63 5.39 8.16
N ALA A 67 17.75 4.69 7.05
CA ALA A 67 17.01 3.45 6.82
C ALA A 67 17.51 2.32 7.71
N ALA A 68 16.61 1.43 8.12
CA ALA A 68 16.95 0.20 8.80
C ALA A 68 17.72 -0.76 7.87
N SER A 69 18.58 -1.60 8.43
CA SER A 69 19.34 -2.62 7.68
C SER A 69 18.50 -3.82 7.28
N GLU A 70 17.50 -4.17 8.09
CA GLU A 70 16.66 -5.35 7.91
C GLU A 70 15.17 -4.99 7.99
N PRO A 71 14.31 -5.64 7.19
CA PRO A 71 12.87 -5.39 7.21
C PRO A 71 12.24 -5.95 8.48
N SER A 72 11.46 -5.13 9.17
CA SER A 72 10.74 -5.53 10.39
C SER A 72 9.29 -5.05 10.44
N LEU A 73 8.89 -4.19 9.50
CA LEU A 73 7.53 -3.63 9.45
C LEU A 73 6.59 -4.58 8.74
N THR A 74 5.44 -4.83 9.34
CA THR A 74 4.30 -5.49 8.70
C THR A 74 3.37 -4.48 8.04
N VAL A 75 2.55 -4.96 7.10
CA VAL A 75 1.50 -4.13 6.46
C VAL A 75 0.49 -3.65 7.50
N ALA A 76 0.07 -4.52 8.43
CA ALA A 76 -0.85 -4.19 9.50
C ALA A 76 -0.31 -3.09 10.45
N GLU A 77 0.94 -3.19 10.89
CA GLU A 77 1.57 -2.17 11.75
C GLU A 77 1.62 -0.79 11.06
N VAL A 78 1.99 -0.76 9.78
CA VAL A 78 2.07 0.49 9.01
C VAL A 78 0.68 1.09 8.82
N HIS A 79 -0.31 0.26 8.51
CA HIS A 79 -1.70 0.69 8.38
C HIS A 79 -2.24 1.29 9.68
N ALA A 80 -2.00 0.63 10.81
CA ALA A 80 -2.39 1.12 12.12
C ALA A 80 -1.71 2.46 12.45
N ALA A 81 -0.39 2.55 12.24
CA ALA A 81 0.36 3.78 12.48
C ALA A 81 -0.12 4.95 11.62
N PHE A 82 -0.46 4.71 10.34
CA PHE A 82 -1.03 5.72 9.48
C PHE A 82 -2.44 6.16 9.92
N GLY A 83 -3.24 5.23 10.46
CA GLY A 83 -4.50 5.55 11.13
C GLY A 83 -4.31 6.49 12.32
N GLU A 84 -3.35 6.18 13.21
CA GLU A 84 -3.02 7.01 14.37
C GLU A 84 -2.57 8.41 13.95
N ILE A 85 -1.68 8.53 12.96
CA ILE A 85 -1.21 9.81 12.44
C ILE A 85 -2.37 10.67 11.91
N GLY A 86 -3.27 10.05 11.14
CA GLY A 86 -4.45 10.74 10.60
C GLY A 86 -5.43 11.21 11.68
N ALA A 87 -5.53 10.49 12.79
CA ALA A 87 -6.41 10.83 13.91
C ALA A 87 -5.86 11.96 14.80
N VAL A 88 -4.56 12.26 14.75
CA VAL A 88 -3.98 13.37 15.53
C VAL A 88 -4.63 14.69 15.15
N SER A 89 -5.08 15.47 16.15
CA SER A 89 -5.70 16.79 15.95
C SER A 89 -5.35 17.76 17.09
N GLY A 90 -5.71 19.03 16.93
CA GLY A 90 -5.47 20.08 17.93
C GLY A 90 -4.08 20.73 17.90
N PRO A 91 -3.78 21.61 18.87
CA PRO A 91 -2.48 22.28 18.98
C PRO A 91 -1.33 21.26 19.08
N GLY A 92 -0.24 21.49 18.35
CA GLY A 92 0.92 20.58 18.33
C GLY A 92 0.76 19.34 17.44
N SER A 93 -0.40 19.14 16.80
CA SER A 93 -0.66 18.01 15.89
C SER A 93 0.41 17.82 14.81
N VAL A 94 0.92 18.91 14.23
CA VAL A 94 1.98 18.85 13.20
C VAL A 94 3.25 18.19 13.73
N ALA A 95 3.71 18.55 14.93
CA ALA A 95 4.90 17.97 15.53
C ALA A 95 4.67 16.49 15.85
N ARG A 96 3.51 16.17 16.44
CA ARG A 96 3.17 14.79 16.80
C ARG A 96 3.05 13.87 15.59
N ARG A 97 2.43 14.32 14.49
CA ARG A 97 2.37 13.56 13.24
C ARG A 97 3.77 13.31 12.67
N ARG A 98 4.66 14.31 12.75
CA ARG A 98 6.05 14.17 12.29
C ARG A 98 6.81 13.13 13.12
N GLU A 99 6.67 13.14 14.44
CA GLU A 99 7.30 12.15 15.33
C GLU A 99 6.86 10.72 15.01
N LEU A 100 5.54 10.50 14.90
CA LEU A 100 4.96 9.20 14.58
C LEU A 100 5.42 8.71 13.20
N LEU A 101 5.40 9.59 12.20
CA LEU A 101 5.89 9.28 10.87
C LEU A 101 7.38 8.92 10.89
N HIS A 102 8.20 9.70 11.58
CA HIS A 102 9.63 9.45 11.73
C HIS A 102 9.89 8.09 12.41
N ALA A 103 9.08 7.71 13.41
CA ALA A 103 9.20 6.40 14.06
C ALA A 103 8.93 5.24 13.09
N VAL A 104 7.93 5.36 12.21
CA VAL A 104 7.68 4.36 11.15
C VAL A 104 8.87 4.31 10.18
N PHE A 105 9.31 5.46 9.67
CA PHE A 105 10.38 5.51 8.68
C PHE A 105 11.74 5.03 9.21
N ALA A 106 12.02 5.21 10.50
CA ALA A 106 13.27 4.74 11.12
C ALA A 106 13.37 3.20 11.16
N ARG A 107 12.23 2.50 11.19
CA ARG A 107 12.15 1.04 11.13
C ARG A 107 12.11 0.48 9.70
N ALA A 108 11.89 1.35 8.71
CA ALA A 108 11.79 0.97 7.31
C ALA A 108 13.17 0.88 6.66
N THR A 109 13.39 -0.18 5.89
CA THR A 109 14.53 -0.31 4.97
C THR A 109 14.47 0.73 3.85
N ARG A 110 15.55 0.91 3.09
CA ARG A 110 15.59 1.91 2.00
C ARG A 110 14.47 1.70 0.98
N ALA A 111 14.24 0.47 0.55
CA ALA A 111 13.18 0.13 -0.42
C ALA A 111 11.78 0.39 0.15
N GLU A 112 11.58 0.11 1.43
CA GLU A 112 10.32 0.40 2.13
C GLU A 112 10.10 1.90 2.27
N GLN A 113 11.12 2.69 2.65
CA GLN A 113 11.02 4.14 2.71
C GLN A 113 10.66 4.74 1.35
N GLU A 114 11.30 4.31 0.27
CA GLU A 114 11.00 4.77 -1.09
C GLU A 114 9.56 4.43 -1.50
N PHE A 115 9.09 3.22 -1.17
CA PHE A 115 7.71 2.81 -1.38
C PHE A 115 6.74 3.70 -0.60
N LEU A 116 6.97 3.91 0.70
CA LEU A 116 6.09 4.71 1.56
C LEU A 116 6.05 6.18 1.14
N VAL A 117 7.17 6.77 0.72
CA VAL A 117 7.19 8.14 0.17
C VAL A 117 6.28 8.22 -1.05
N ARG A 118 6.41 7.29 -2.00
CA ARG A 118 5.60 7.28 -3.22
C ARG A 118 4.12 7.05 -2.93
N LEU A 119 3.80 6.17 -1.98
CA LEU A 119 2.43 5.93 -1.53
C LEU A 119 1.83 7.20 -0.92
N LEU A 120 2.53 7.82 0.02
CA LEU A 120 2.06 9.04 0.71
C LEU A 120 2.01 10.27 -0.19
N SER A 121 2.84 10.32 -1.24
CA SER A 121 2.78 11.39 -2.24
C SER A 121 1.78 11.12 -3.37
N GLY A 122 1.16 9.93 -3.42
CA GLY A 122 0.24 9.53 -4.50
C GLY A 122 0.93 9.33 -5.85
N ASP A 123 2.24 9.06 -5.87
CA ASP A 123 3.05 8.94 -7.09
C ASP A 123 3.79 7.59 -7.16
N LEU A 124 3.03 6.50 -7.04
CA LEU A 124 3.57 5.13 -7.18
C LEU A 124 3.98 4.79 -8.63
N ARG A 125 3.52 5.56 -9.63
CA ARG A 125 3.90 5.45 -11.06
C ARG A 125 3.71 4.06 -11.66
N GLN A 126 2.75 3.30 -11.21
CA GLN A 126 2.57 1.91 -11.66
C GLN A 126 1.69 1.76 -12.92
N GLY A 127 0.99 2.83 -13.33
CA GLY A 127 0.19 2.91 -14.56
C GLY A 127 -1.08 2.06 -14.54
N ALA A 128 -2.23 2.65 -14.92
CA ALA A 128 -3.54 2.02 -15.15
C ALA A 128 -3.85 0.78 -14.27
N LEU A 129 -3.76 0.96 -12.95
CA LEU A 129 -3.78 -0.13 -11.96
C LEU A 129 -5.16 -0.78 -11.80
N ASP A 130 -6.27 -0.04 -11.83
CA ASP A 130 -7.59 -0.58 -11.46
C ASP A 130 -7.97 -1.83 -12.26
N GLY A 131 -7.74 -1.78 -13.58
CA GLY A 131 -8.00 -2.91 -14.46
C GLY A 131 -7.04 -4.09 -14.23
N VAL A 132 -5.78 -3.82 -13.91
CA VAL A 132 -4.75 -4.86 -13.67
C VAL A 132 -4.95 -5.50 -12.29
N MET A 133 -5.29 -4.70 -11.28
CA MET A 133 -5.57 -5.17 -9.93
C MET A 133 -6.85 -6.00 -9.89
N THR A 134 -7.89 -5.63 -10.64
CA THR A 134 -9.11 -6.46 -10.74
C THR A 134 -8.79 -7.85 -11.33
N ASP A 135 -7.96 -7.91 -12.37
CA ASP A 135 -7.50 -9.19 -12.95
C ASP A 135 -6.65 -9.97 -11.93
N ALA A 136 -5.84 -9.28 -11.12
CA ALA A 136 -5.01 -9.89 -10.08
C ALA A 136 -5.84 -10.47 -8.93
N VAL A 137 -6.87 -9.77 -8.46
CA VAL A 137 -7.82 -10.28 -7.45
C VAL A 137 -8.53 -11.52 -7.97
N ALA A 138 -9.05 -11.49 -9.21
CA ALA A 138 -9.67 -12.68 -9.82
C ALA A 138 -8.68 -13.86 -9.90
N THR A 139 -7.44 -13.60 -10.32
CA THR A 139 -6.38 -14.60 -10.43
C THR A 139 -5.96 -15.15 -9.05
N ALA A 140 -5.91 -14.32 -8.02
CA ALA A 140 -5.55 -14.71 -6.66
C ALA A 140 -6.65 -15.58 -6.02
N ALA A 141 -7.91 -15.20 -6.22
CA ALA A 141 -9.08 -15.91 -5.68
C ALA A 141 -9.47 -17.15 -6.51
N GLY A 142 -8.90 -17.36 -7.69
CA GLY A 142 -9.34 -18.40 -8.62
C GLY A 142 -10.78 -18.18 -9.13
N ALA A 143 -11.26 -16.94 -9.09
CA ALA A 143 -12.64 -16.59 -9.40
C ALA A 143 -12.80 -16.09 -10.86
N PRO A 144 -13.97 -16.29 -11.49
CA PRO A 144 -14.25 -15.70 -12.80
C PRO A 144 -14.18 -14.17 -12.75
N LEU A 145 -13.45 -13.55 -13.68
CA LEU A 145 -13.27 -12.10 -13.74
C LEU A 145 -14.59 -11.32 -13.82
N ALA A 146 -15.61 -11.89 -14.48
CA ALA A 146 -16.92 -11.28 -14.59
C ALA A 146 -17.63 -11.16 -13.22
N GLU A 147 -17.42 -12.12 -12.33
CA GLU A 147 -17.99 -12.12 -10.98
C GLU A 147 -17.30 -11.08 -10.10
N VAL A 148 -15.96 -11.00 -10.17
CA VAL A 148 -15.19 -9.97 -9.46
C VAL A 148 -15.62 -8.57 -9.91
N ARG A 149 -15.74 -8.33 -11.22
CA ARG A 149 -16.22 -7.03 -11.74
C ARG A 149 -17.62 -6.69 -11.24
N ARG A 150 -18.52 -7.68 -11.20
CA ARG A 150 -19.87 -7.49 -10.66
C ARG A 150 -19.83 -7.17 -9.16
N ALA A 151 -19.01 -7.86 -8.39
CA ALA A 151 -18.83 -7.58 -6.96
C ALA A 151 -18.29 -6.17 -6.72
N VAL A 152 -17.32 -5.71 -7.53
CA VAL A 152 -16.79 -4.33 -7.46
C VAL A 152 -17.88 -3.32 -7.77
N MET A 153 -18.70 -3.54 -8.81
CA MET A 153 -19.83 -2.65 -9.12
C MET A 153 -20.84 -2.58 -7.96
N LEU A 154 -21.08 -3.69 -7.26
CA LEU A 154 -22.02 -3.75 -6.12
C LEU A 154 -21.43 -3.12 -4.85
N ARG A 155 -20.13 -3.29 -4.59
CA ARG A 155 -19.46 -2.83 -3.36
C ARG A 155 -18.84 -1.44 -3.51
N GLY A 156 -18.75 -0.92 -4.73
CA GLY A 156 -18.23 0.40 -5.08
C GLY A 156 -16.70 0.53 -5.01
N ALA A 157 -15.98 -0.52 -4.60
CA ALA A 157 -14.53 -0.52 -4.47
C ALA A 157 -13.97 -1.95 -4.53
N LEU A 158 -12.68 -2.07 -4.89
CA LEU A 158 -11.99 -3.36 -4.99
C LEU A 158 -11.52 -3.92 -3.64
N GLY A 159 -11.12 -3.05 -2.70
CA GLY A 159 -10.68 -3.46 -1.36
C GLY A 159 -11.67 -4.41 -0.65
N PRO A 160 -12.96 -4.06 -0.52
CA PRO A 160 -13.97 -4.93 0.11
C PRO A 160 -14.31 -6.23 -0.65
N VAL A 161 -13.86 -6.35 -1.91
CA VAL A 161 -14.05 -7.56 -2.75
C VAL A 161 -12.85 -8.50 -2.61
N ALA A 162 -11.70 -7.99 -2.15
CA ALA A 162 -10.48 -8.77 -1.97
C ALA A 162 -10.39 -9.45 -0.59
N ALA A 163 -11.29 -9.13 0.35
CA ALA A 163 -11.41 -9.77 1.67
C ALA A 163 -12.23 -11.07 1.61
#